data_AF-A0A1G5WGY2-F1
#
_entry.id   AF-A0A1G5WGY2-F1
#
_cell.length_a   1.000
_cell.length_b   1.000
_cell.length_c   1.000
_cell.angle_alpha   90.00
_cell.angle_beta   90.00
_cell.angle_gamma   90.00
#
_symmetry.space_group_name_H-M   'P 1'
#
loop_
_entity.id
_entity.type
_entity.pdbx_description
1 polymer ?
#
loop_
_entity_poly.entity_id
_entity_poly.type
_entity_poly.pdbx_seq_one_letter_code
_entity_poly.pdbx_strand_id
1 'polypeptide(L)'
;MQCHGCGSTNVVFDSKRRILKCNQCGKEEYYSRATLNANGRVVFGKQNAMSFFTEGKYEESRHYAMEVLDISMDNAPALYILSYVDEFITGKAGAMQTFFKQIKDIPLEYDEVKDLRELIWSSAYRLSDYEKDIIELIALNMQSPEDLPELTEFMDKICPYFISKRVSADYLDKELADMYKELADHCGIPKTCFALIKSISENPDSPIAGNSFFLKAKAKYFYDNYVLVIGTIIESMKDNEFKQKFMGAYAQKQKQFLEQLN
;
A
#
# COMPACT_ATOMS: atom_id res chain seq x y z
N MET A 1 -14.31 30.10 6.71
CA MET A 1 -15.62 29.62 6.22
C MET A 1 -16.65 30.71 6.48
N GLN A 2 -17.66 30.85 5.63
CA GLN A 2 -18.74 31.85 5.77
C GLN A 2 -20.08 31.14 5.65
N CYS A 3 -21.11 31.61 6.36
CA CYS A 3 -22.45 31.07 6.25
C CYS A 3 -23.08 31.45 4.90
N HIS A 4 -23.50 30.48 4.08
CA HIS A 4 -24.15 30.76 2.79
C HIS A 4 -25.55 31.38 2.94
N GLY A 5 -26.14 31.36 4.14
CA GLY A 5 -27.42 32.00 4.41
C GLY A 5 -27.33 33.51 4.59
N CYS A 6 -26.36 34.00 5.36
CA CYS A 6 -26.28 35.41 5.76
C CYS A 6 -24.91 36.08 5.52
N GLY A 7 -23.94 35.34 4.96
CA GLY A 7 -22.58 35.83 4.71
C GLY A 7 -21.70 35.99 5.95
N SER A 8 -22.22 35.69 7.15
CA SER A 8 -21.46 35.86 8.39
C SER A 8 -20.24 34.95 8.46
N THR A 9 -19.13 35.50 8.97
CA THR A 9 -17.92 34.75 9.35
C THR A 9 -17.99 34.21 10.78
N ASN A 10 -19.00 34.61 11.57
CA ASN A 10 -19.21 34.13 12.94
C ASN A 10 -19.91 32.77 12.91
N VAL A 11 -19.11 31.74 12.63
CA VAL A 11 -19.56 30.36 12.41
C VAL A 11 -18.72 29.41 13.26
N VAL A 12 -19.34 28.33 13.75
CA VAL A 12 -18.67 27.22 14.44
C VAL A 12 -18.77 25.99 13.55
N PHE A 13 -17.64 25.38 13.23
CA PHE A 13 -17.60 24.14 12.46
C PHE A 13 -17.39 22.96 13.40
N ASP A 14 -18.35 22.04 13.44
CA ASP A 14 -18.22 20.72 14.05
C ASP A 14 -17.65 19.77 12.99
N SER A 15 -16.35 19.53 13.04
CA SER A 15 -15.65 18.63 12.12
C SER A 15 -16.14 17.19 12.22
N LYS A 16 -16.67 16.73 13.37
CA LYS A 16 -17.13 15.34 13.59
C LYS A 16 -18.43 15.07 12.88
N ARG A 17 -19.31 16.05 12.90
CA ARG A 17 -20.61 15.96 12.22
C ARG A 17 -20.56 16.56 10.81
N ARG A 18 -19.44 17.21 10.46
CA ARG A 18 -19.25 18.03 9.24
C ARG A 18 -20.33 19.11 9.11
N ILE A 19 -20.69 19.72 10.23
CA ILE A 19 -21.76 20.73 10.31
C ILE A 19 -21.13 22.09 10.60
N LEU A 20 -21.43 23.07 9.77
CA LEU A 20 -21.15 24.47 10.05
C LEU A 20 -22.41 25.13 10.60
N LYS A 21 -22.32 25.64 11.82
CA LYS A 21 -23.41 26.37 12.48
C LYS A 21 -23.11 27.86 12.50
N CYS A 22 -24.02 28.65 11.94
CA CYS A 22 -23.91 30.11 11.99
C CYS A 22 -24.45 30.64 13.32
N ASN A 23 -23.60 31.36 14.07
CA ASN A 23 -24.02 31.98 15.34
C ASN A 23 -24.92 33.20 15.13
N GLN A 24 -24.94 33.77 13.91
CA GLN A 24 -25.69 34.98 13.59
C GLN A 24 -27.11 34.70 13.07
N CYS A 25 -27.29 33.68 12.21
CA CYS A 25 -28.61 33.34 11.65
C CYS A 25 -29.12 31.95 12.04
N GLY A 26 -28.35 31.18 12.81
CA GLY A 26 -28.73 29.84 13.27
C GLY A 26 -28.72 28.75 12.19
N LYS A 27 -28.39 29.08 10.93
CA LYS A 27 -28.36 28.12 9.82
C LYS A 27 -27.27 27.07 10.05
N GLU A 28 -27.63 25.81 9.83
CA GLU A 28 -26.74 24.66 9.84
C GLU A 28 -26.48 24.21 8.39
N GLU A 29 -25.22 24.06 8.02
CA GLU A 29 -24.79 23.65 6.68
C GLU A 29 -23.95 22.39 6.78
N TYR A 30 -24.31 21.37 6.00
CA TYR A 30 -23.60 20.10 5.97
C TYR A 30 -22.57 20.13 4.86
N TYR A 31 -21.32 19.80 5.20
CA TYR A 31 -20.22 19.76 4.25
C TYR A 31 -19.89 18.30 3.89
N SER A 32 -19.77 18.02 2.59
CA SER A 32 -19.26 16.73 2.12
C SER A 32 -17.74 16.66 2.30
N ARG A 33 -17.18 15.44 2.29
CA ARG A 33 -15.71 15.23 2.28
C ARG A 33 -15.06 16.02 1.16
N ALA A 34 -15.59 15.89 -0.06
CA ALA A 34 -15.09 16.62 -1.22
C ALA A 34 -15.06 18.13 -1.00
N THR A 35 -16.08 18.70 -0.35
CA THR A 35 -16.06 20.15 -0.05
C THR A 35 -15.01 20.52 1.00
N LEU A 36 -14.77 19.67 2.00
CA LEU A 36 -13.73 19.90 3.01
C LEU A 36 -12.32 19.71 2.42
N ASN A 37 -12.12 18.67 1.62
CA ASN A 37 -10.86 18.36 0.95
C ASN A 37 -10.49 19.42 -0.10
N ALA A 38 -11.48 20.04 -0.76
CA ALA A 38 -11.27 21.15 -1.68
C ALA A 38 -10.99 22.50 -0.97
N ASN A 39 -11.05 22.56 0.35
CA ASN A 39 -10.72 23.77 1.09
C ASN A 39 -9.24 24.15 0.86
N GLY A 40 -8.96 25.38 0.43
CA GLY A 40 -7.59 25.82 0.13
C GLY A 40 -6.59 25.63 1.28
N ARG A 41 -7.03 25.69 2.54
CA ARG A 41 -6.17 25.38 3.71
C ARG A 41 -5.86 23.89 3.82
N VAL A 42 -6.84 23.03 3.55
CA VAL A 42 -6.64 21.57 3.54
C VAL A 42 -5.72 21.17 2.39
N VAL A 43 -5.94 21.71 1.18
CA VAL A 43 -5.08 21.44 0.03
C VAL A 43 -3.64 21.87 0.31
N PHE A 44 -3.44 23.11 0.78
CA PHE A 44 -2.11 23.63 1.07
C PHE A 44 -1.43 22.88 2.22
N GLY A 45 -2.16 22.62 3.32
CA GLY A 45 -1.65 21.86 4.45
C GLY A 45 -1.24 20.44 4.05
N LYS A 46 -2.07 19.75 3.26
CA LYS A 46 -1.79 18.39 2.75
C LYS A 46 -0.53 18.37 1.90
N GLN A 47 -0.40 19.31 0.95
CA GLN A 47 0.78 19.41 0.08
C GLN A 47 2.06 19.63 0.89
N ASN A 48 2.04 20.55 1.87
CA ASN A 48 3.19 20.77 2.75
C ASN A 48 3.50 19.53 3.60
N ALA A 49 2.47 18.90 4.18
CA ALA A 49 2.63 17.70 4.98
C ALA A 49 3.35 16.60 4.17
N MET A 50 2.92 16.36 2.93
CA MET A 50 3.53 15.40 2.03
C MET A 50 4.96 15.78 1.61
N SER A 51 5.21 17.04 1.25
CA SER A 51 6.56 17.51 0.87
C SER A 51 7.54 17.34 2.03
N PHE A 52 7.17 17.75 3.23
CA PHE A 52 8.01 17.57 4.41
C PHE A 52 8.21 16.08 4.74
N PHE A 53 7.19 15.24 4.54
CA PHE A 53 7.29 13.79 4.74
C PHE A 53 8.34 13.16 3.82
N THR A 54 8.29 13.47 2.52
CA THR A 54 9.21 12.92 1.52
C THR A 54 10.63 13.44 1.69
N GLU A 55 10.80 14.63 2.27
CA GLU A 55 12.09 15.20 2.68
C GLU A 55 12.63 14.64 4.02
N GLY A 56 11.86 13.82 4.75
CA GLY A 56 12.24 13.29 6.06
C GLY A 56 12.10 14.28 7.22
N LYS A 57 11.44 15.42 7.01
CA LYS A 57 11.12 16.45 8.01
C LYS A 57 9.83 16.09 8.73
N TYR A 58 9.91 15.06 9.57
CA TYR A 58 8.74 14.41 10.15
C TYR A 58 7.96 15.28 11.15
N GLU A 59 8.62 16.18 11.88
CA GLU A 59 7.93 17.08 12.82
C GLU A 59 7.09 18.13 12.09
N GLU A 60 7.65 18.76 11.05
CA GLU A 60 6.92 19.70 10.19
C GLU A 60 5.78 18.99 9.45
N SER A 61 6.05 17.80 8.91
CA SER A 61 5.03 16.98 8.25
C SER A 61 3.86 16.67 9.18
N ARG A 62 4.17 16.25 10.42
CA ARG A 62 3.18 15.97 11.47
C ARG A 62 2.36 17.22 11.82
N HIS A 63 3.00 18.38 11.95
CA HIS A 63 2.31 19.63 12.25
C HIS A 63 1.25 19.96 11.19
N TYR A 64 1.63 19.97 9.90
CA TYR A 64 0.69 20.25 8.82
C TYR A 64 -0.40 19.16 8.67
N ALA A 65 -0.07 17.89 8.93
CA ALA A 65 -1.06 16.82 8.95
C ALA A 65 -2.11 17.05 10.05
N MET A 66 -1.73 17.50 11.24
CA MET A 66 -2.68 17.86 12.29
C MET A 66 -3.59 19.02 11.87
N GLU A 67 -3.05 20.07 11.24
CA GLU A 67 -3.86 21.19 10.74
C GLU A 67 -4.89 20.75 9.69
N VAL A 68 -4.53 19.79 8.83
CA VAL A 68 -5.45 19.18 7.88
C VAL A 68 -6.56 18.44 8.62
N LEU A 69 -6.21 17.60 9.60
CA LEU A 69 -7.20 16.80 10.34
C LEU A 69 -8.14 17.65 11.20
N ASP A 70 -7.72 18.82 11.67
CA ASP A 70 -8.60 19.75 12.38
C ASP A 70 -9.79 20.21 11.52
N ILE A 71 -9.62 20.20 10.19
CA ILE A 71 -10.65 20.59 9.21
C ILE A 71 -11.30 19.37 8.54
N SER A 72 -10.50 18.38 8.17
CA SER A 72 -10.91 17.15 7.46
C SER A 72 -10.34 15.93 8.20
N MET A 73 -11.02 15.51 9.27
CA MET A 73 -10.53 14.47 10.21
C MET A 73 -10.32 13.09 9.61
N ASP A 74 -10.94 12.83 8.47
CA ASP A 74 -10.90 11.57 7.75
C ASP A 74 -10.13 11.68 6.43
N ASN A 75 -9.27 12.71 6.33
CA ASN A 75 -8.32 12.90 5.24
C ASN A 75 -7.23 11.82 5.31
N ALA A 76 -7.21 10.93 4.32
CA ALA A 76 -6.40 9.73 4.39
C ALA A 76 -4.89 9.99 4.36
N PRO A 77 -4.35 10.89 3.52
CA PRO A 77 -2.92 11.21 3.53
C PRO A 77 -2.44 11.79 4.87
N ALA A 78 -3.24 12.67 5.49
CA ALA A 78 -2.89 13.24 6.80
C ALA A 78 -2.94 12.19 7.91
N LEU A 79 -3.95 11.30 7.92
CA LEU A 79 -4.02 10.16 8.85
C LEU A 79 -2.83 9.21 8.68
N TYR A 80 -2.41 8.95 7.43
CA TYR A 80 -1.25 8.13 7.14
C TYR A 80 0.02 8.73 7.73
N ILE A 81 0.27 10.02 7.45
CA ILE A 81 1.46 10.74 7.95
C ILE A 81 1.52 10.69 9.48
N LEU A 82 0.41 11.00 10.16
CA LEU A 82 0.39 10.94 11.63
C LEU A 82 0.68 9.54 12.15
N SER A 83 0.08 8.52 11.53
CA SER A 83 0.24 7.13 11.97
C SER A 83 1.67 6.63 11.74
N TYR A 84 2.30 7.02 10.63
CA TYR A 84 3.69 6.69 10.34
C TYR A 84 4.64 7.36 11.33
N VAL A 85 4.45 8.66 11.61
CA VAL A 85 5.28 9.40 12.56
C VAL A 85 5.09 8.84 13.97
N ASP A 86 3.85 8.58 14.38
CA ASP A 86 3.52 7.96 15.65
C ASP A 86 4.27 6.62 15.81
N GLU A 87 4.18 5.72 14.83
CA GLU A 87 4.81 4.40 14.92
C GLU A 87 6.33 4.45 14.88
N PHE A 88 6.90 5.06 13.84
CA PHE A 88 8.30 4.86 13.53
C PHE A 88 9.23 6.00 13.96
N ILE A 89 8.68 7.13 14.42
CA ILE A 89 9.45 8.27 14.93
C ILE A 89 9.24 8.42 16.43
N THR A 90 8.00 8.35 16.90
CA THR A 90 7.68 8.51 18.33
C THR A 90 7.64 7.19 19.11
N GLY A 91 7.59 6.04 18.42
CA GLY A 91 7.62 4.71 19.03
C GLY A 91 6.28 4.19 19.54
N LYS A 92 5.16 4.74 19.07
CA LYS A 92 3.81 4.29 19.41
C LYS A 92 3.42 3.09 18.54
N ALA A 93 3.81 1.90 19.00
CA ALA A 93 3.58 0.65 18.29
C ALA A 93 2.10 0.42 17.92
N GLY A 94 1.86 -0.05 16.69
CA GLY A 94 0.52 -0.38 16.18
C GLY A 94 -0.28 0.81 15.62
N ALA A 95 0.33 2.00 15.50
CA ALA A 95 -0.35 3.15 14.91
C ALA A 95 -0.63 2.94 13.41
N MET A 96 0.29 2.38 12.65
CA MET A 96 0.09 2.01 11.24
C MET A 96 -0.94 0.90 11.07
N GLN A 97 -0.92 -0.12 11.94
CA GLN A 97 -1.95 -1.16 11.91
C GLN A 97 -3.35 -0.55 12.17
N THR A 98 -3.42 0.41 13.09
CA THR A 98 -4.67 1.14 13.38
C THR A 98 -5.12 1.96 12.17
N PHE A 99 -4.19 2.63 11.48
CA PHE A 99 -4.48 3.34 10.23
C PHE A 99 -5.10 2.42 9.17
N PHE A 100 -4.44 1.30 8.85
CA PHE A 100 -4.93 0.38 7.82
C PHE A 100 -6.28 -0.22 8.19
N LYS A 101 -6.55 -0.45 9.47
CA LYS A 101 -7.88 -0.88 9.93
C LYS A 101 -8.94 0.22 9.75
N GLN A 102 -8.63 1.45 10.11
CA GLN A 102 -9.58 2.57 10.06
C GLN A 102 -9.91 2.98 8.63
N ILE A 103 -8.93 2.94 7.73
CA ILE A 103 -9.09 3.46 6.37
C ILE A 103 -9.99 2.59 5.49
N LYS A 104 -10.17 1.30 5.84
CA LYS A 104 -11.08 0.38 5.13
C LYS A 104 -12.54 0.83 5.15
N ASP A 105 -12.96 1.52 6.21
CA ASP A 105 -14.34 2.00 6.39
C ASP A 105 -14.55 3.41 5.79
N ILE A 106 -13.51 3.98 5.18
CA ILE A 106 -13.50 5.34 4.67
C ILE A 106 -13.59 5.31 3.12
N PRO A 107 -14.61 5.94 2.50
CA PRO A 107 -14.65 6.10 1.06
C PRO A 107 -13.59 7.12 0.62
N LEU A 108 -12.54 6.64 -0.03
CA LEU A 108 -11.42 7.47 -0.49
C LEU A 108 -11.76 8.17 -1.80
N GLU A 109 -11.32 9.43 -1.91
CA GLU A 109 -11.29 10.14 -3.18
C GLU A 109 -10.07 9.71 -4.00
N TYR A 110 -10.17 9.78 -5.33
CA TYR A 110 -9.09 9.37 -6.24
C TYR A 110 -7.75 10.05 -5.92
N ASP A 111 -7.78 11.35 -5.62
CA ASP A 111 -6.58 12.11 -5.24
C ASP A 111 -5.97 11.61 -3.92
N GLU A 112 -6.79 11.14 -2.97
CA GLU A 112 -6.30 10.57 -1.71
C GLU A 112 -5.57 9.24 -1.96
N VAL A 113 -6.09 8.39 -2.86
CA VAL A 113 -5.44 7.12 -3.24
C VAL A 113 -4.09 7.39 -3.92
N LYS A 114 -4.05 8.39 -4.80
CA LYS A 114 -2.80 8.84 -5.44
C LYS A 114 -1.77 9.32 -4.42
N ASP A 115 -2.18 10.19 -3.49
CA ASP A 115 -1.31 10.72 -2.45
C ASP A 115 -0.79 9.62 -1.51
N LEU A 116 -1.66 8.66 -1.15
CA LEU A 116 -1.27 7.49 -0.37
C LEU A 116 -0.20 6.64 -1.07
N ARG A 117 -0.34 6.39 -2.38
CA ARG A 117 0.69 5.66 -3.15
C ARG A 117 2.04 6.36 -3.10
N GLU A 118 2.07 7.70 -3.18
CA GLU A 118 3.30 8.48 -3.07
C GLU A 118 3.95 8.32 -1.68
N LEU A 119 3.16 8.51 -0.62
CA LEU A 119 3.62 8.39 0.77
C LEU A 119 4.09 6.98 1.12
N ILE A 120 3.36 5.95 0.68
CA ILE A 120 3.72 4.53 0.86
C ILE A 120 5.04 4.25 0.15
N TRP A 121 5.19 4.72 -1.09
CA TRP A 121 6.44 4.51 -1.81
C TRP A 121 7.62 5.21 -1.15
N SER A 122 7.48 6.47 -0.73
CA SER A 122 8.56 7.23 -0.11
C SER A 122 9.02 6.65 1.23
N SER A 123 8.19 5.84 1.86
CA SER A 123 8.46 5.23 3.16
C SER A 123 8.48 3.70 3.16
N ALA A 124 8.51 3.08 1.98
CA ALA A 124 8.44 1.63 1.79
C ALA A 124 9.47 0.83 2.62
N TYR A 125 10.62 1.42 2.93
CA TYR A 125 11.68 0.79 3.70
C TYR A 125 11.27 0.38 5.14
N ARG A 126 10.15 0.90 5.68
CA ARG A 126 9.60 0.48 6.98
C ARG A 126 8.27 -0.28 6.88
N LEU A 127 7.79 -0.56 5.68
CA LEU A 127 6.40 -1.02 5.47
C LEU A 127 6.27 -2.48 5.05
N SER A 128 7.35 -3.26 5.08
CA SER A 128 7.31 -4.66 4.62
C SER A 128 6.30 -5.53 5.39
N ASP A 129 6.03 -5.21 6.64
CA ASP A 129 5.05 -5.95 7.45
C ASP A 129 3.59 -5.59 7.11
N TYR A 130 3.37 -4.49 6.36
CA TYR A 130 2.06 -4.01 5.95
C TYR A 130 1.77 -4.26 4.45
N GLU A 131 2.54 -5.12 3.80
CA GLU A 131 2.42 -5.36 2.35
C GLU A 131 0.99 -5.78 1.95
N LYS A 132 0.37 -6.70 2.71
CA LYS A 132 -1.01 -7.14 2.46
C LYS A 132 -2.01 -6.00 2.60
N ASP A 133 -1.90 -5.21 3.67
CA ASP A 133 -2.77 -4.06 3.90
C ASP A 133 -2.62 -3.00 2.79
N ILE A 134 -1.40 -2.79 2.28
CA ILE A 134 -1.12 -1.88 1.17
C ILE A 134 -1.76 -2.40 -0.12
N ILE A 135 -1.56 -3.68 -0.45
CA ILE A 135 -2.15 -4.30 -1.64
C ILE A 135 -3.67 -4.18 -1.59
N GLU A 136 -4.28 -4.58 -0.48
CA GLU A 136 -5.72 -4.53 -0.27
C GLU A 136 -6.25 -3.10 -0.39
N LEU A 137 -5.64 -2.14 0.30
CA LEU A 137 -6.04 -0.73 0.26
C LEU A 137 -6.05 -0.17 -1.16
N ILE A 138 -4.97 -0.37 -1.91
CA ILE A 138 -4.83 0.22 -3.24
C ILE A 138 -5.71 -0.53 -4.25
N ALA A 139 -5.73 -1.87 -4.23
CA ALA A 139 -6.53 -2.65 -5.17
C ALA A 139 -8.04 -2.45 -4.96
N LEU A 140 -8.52 -2.31 -3.72
CA LEU A 140 -9.94 -2.03 -3.44
C LEU A 140 -10.39 -0.65 -3.93
N ASN A 141 -9.48 0.32 -4.00
CA ASN A 141 -9.79 1.69 -4.41
C ASN A 141 -9.43 2.00 -5.87
N MET A 142 -8.89 1.03 -6.62
CA MET A 142 -8.49 1.16 -8.03
C MET A 142 -9.08 0.04 -8.88
N GLN A 143 -10.41 -0.08 -8.87
CA GLN A 143 -11.13 -1.18 -9.54
C GLN A 143 -11.60 -0.85 -10.95
N SER A 144 -11.49 0.41 -11.39
CA SER A 144 -11.95 0.81 -12.71
C SER A 144 -10.97 0.35 -13.80
N PRO A 145 -11.44 0.08 -15.03
CA PRO A 145 -10.55 -0.22 -16.15
C PRO A 145 -9.53 0.90 -16.45
N GLU A 146 -9.89 2.15 -16.17
CA GLU A 146 -9.03 3.32 -16.35
C GLU A 146 -7.89 3.38 -15.32
N ASP A 147 -8.10 2.85 -14.11
CA ASP A 147 -7.09 2.79 -13.05
C ASP A 147 -6.04 1.70 -13.29
N LEU A 148 -6.36 0.69 -14.11
CA LEU A 148 -5.56 -0.52 -14.28
C LEU A 148 -4.09 -0.26 -14.64
N PRO A 149 -3.73 0.68 -15.54
CA PRO A 149 -2.32 0.97 -15.85
C PRO A 149 -1.56 1.50 -14.62
N GLU A 150 -2.19 2.40 -13.86
CA GLU A 150 -1.58 3.01 -12.67
C GLU A 150 -1.49 2.04 -11.50
N LEU A 151 -2.50 1.19 -11.32
CA LEU A 151 -2.48 0.09 -10.36
C LEU A 151 -1.34 -0.87 -10.68
N THR A 152 -1.24 -1.28 -11.95
CA THR A 152 -0.18 -2.18 -12.42
C THR A 152 1.19 -1.57 -12.17
N GLU A 153 1.40 -0.30 -12.56
CA GLU A 153 2.67 0.40 -12.34
C GLU A 153 3.06 0.44 -10.85
N PHE A 154 2.12 0.77 -9.98
CA PHE A 154 2.39 0.84 -8.54
C PHE A 154 2.72 -0.52 -7.94
N MET A 155 1.95 -1.57 -8.27
CA MET A 155 2.20 -2.93 -7.78
C MET A 155 3.56 -3.45 -8.25
N ASP A 156 3.90 -3.22 -9.53
CA ASP A 156 5.20 -3.56 -10.10
C ASP A 156 6.36 -2.69 -9.62
N LYS A 157 6.09 -1.68 -8.81
CA LYS A 157 7.10 -0.87 -8.13
C LYS A 157 7.30 -1.33 -6.69
N ILE A 158 6.20 -1.53 -5.95
CA ILE A 158 6.23 -1.78 -4.50
C ILE A 158 6.46 -3.26 -4.15
N CYS A 159 5.78 -4.20 -4.81
CA CYS A 159 5.88 -5.62 -4.46
C CYS A 159 7.29 -6.19 -4.73
N PRO A 160 7.94 -5.91 -5.89
CA PRO A 160 9.33 -6.33 -6.10
C PRO A 160 10.29 -5.77 -5.05
N TYR A 161 10.05 -4.54 -4.59
CA TYR A 161 10.86 -3.93 -3.54
C TYR A 161 10.73 -4.74 -2.25
N PHE A 162 9.52 -5.06 -1.80
CA PHE A 162 9.31 -5.88 -0.61
C PHE A 162 9.92 -7.27 -0.75
N ILE A 163 9.65 -7.98 -1.84
CA ILE A 163 10.24 -9.31 -2.12
C ILE A 163 11.76 -9.27 -1.99
N SER A 164 12.42 -8.23 -2.53
CA SER A 164 13.89 -8.09 -2.47
C SER A 164 14.46 -7.88 -1.07
N LYS A 165 13.63 -7.51 -0.10
CA LYS A 165 14.02 -7.27 1.30
C LYS A 165 13.64 -8.42 2.23
N ARG A 166 12.94 -9.45 1.75
CA ARG A 166 12.54 -10.60 2.56
C ARG A 166 13.74 -11.43 2.96
N VAL A 167 13.79 -11.76 4.24
CA VAL A 167 14.87 -12.57 4.85
C VAL A 167 14.49 -14.03 5.03
N SER A 168 13.23 -14.38 4.78
CA SER A 168 12.69 -15.74 4.92
C SER A 168 11.71 -16.03 3.77
N ALA A 169 11.44 -17.29 3.50
CA ALA A 169 10.38 -17.74 2.60
C ALA A 169 8.97 -17.56 3.18
N ASP A 170 8.85 -17.48 4.50
CA ASP A 170 7.57 -17.52 5.23
C ASP A 170 6.69 -16.28 5.00
N TYR A 171 7.23 -15.19 4.43
CA TYR A 171 6.42 -14.03 4.06
C TYR A 171 5.36 -14.36 3.00
N LEU A 172 5.64 -15.34 2.13
CA LEU A 172 4.72 -15.78 1.09
C LEU A 172 3.78 -16.83 1.67
N ASP A 173 2.99 -16.40 2.64
CA ASP A 173 1.90 -17.21 3.16
C ASP A 173 0.74 -17.28 2.17
N LYS A 174 -0.27 -18.09 2.52
CA LYS A 174 -1.41 -18.33 1.65
C LYS A 174 -2.13 -17.04 1.24
N GLU A 175 -2.32 -16.11 2.18
CA GLU A 175 -3.05 -14.88 1.92
C GLU A 175 -2.30 -13.97 0.95
N LEU A 176 -0.99 -13.77 1.15
CA LEU A 176 -0.20 -12.97 0.21
C LEU A 176 -0.07 -13.65 -1.16
N ALA A 177 0.05 -14.98 -1.19
CA ALA A 177 0.07 -15.74 -2.44
C ALA A 177 -1.23 -15.60 -3.23
N ASP A 178 -2.38 -15.67 -2.56
CA ASP A 178 -3.69 -15.45 -3.18
C ASP A 178 -3.81 -14.01 -3.72
N MET A 179 -3.35 -13.00 -2.97
CA MET A 179 -3.30 -11.60 -3.45
C MET A 179 -2.42 -11.43 -4.69
N TYR A 180 -1.21 -12.00 -4.70
CA TYR A 180 -0.35 -11.94 -5.89
C TYR A 180 -0.95 -12.68 -7.08
N LYS A 181 -1.66 -13.78 -6.85
CA LYS A 181 -2.34 -14.52 -7.91
C LYS A 181 -3.43 -13.68 -8.58
N GLU A 182 -4.25 -13.00 -7.77
CA GLU A 182 -5.27 -12.07 -8.26
C GLU A 182 -4.66 -10.88 -8.99
N LEU A 183 -3.60 -10.28 -8.45
CA LEU A 183 -2.87 -9.20 -9.13
C LEU A 183 -2.26 -9.67 -10.46
N ALA A 184 -1.71 -10.88 -10.53
CA ALA A 184 -1.16 -11.45 -11.76
C ALA A 184 -2.25 -11.68 -12.81
N ASP A 185 -3.43 -12.15 -12.43
CA ASP A 185 -4.56 -12.36 -13.34
C ASP A 185 -5.17 -11.04 -13.83
N HIS A 186 -5.33 -10.05 -12.94
CA HIS A 186 -5.99 -8.80 -13.27
C HIS A 186 -5.03 -7.78 -13.92
N CYS A 187 -3.85 -7.59 -13.35
CA CYS A 187 -2.87 -6.57 -13.73
C CYS A 187 -1.68 -7.13 -14.55
N GLY A 188 -1.39 -8.43 -14.47
CA GLY A 188 -0.23 -9.05 -15.11
C GLY A 188 1.09 -8.88 -14.35
N ILE A 189 1.28 -7.79 -13.59
CA ILE A 189 2.43 -7.49 -12.70
C ILE A 189 3.78 -8.16 -13.07
N PRO A 190 4.33 -7.88 -14.27
CA PRO A 190 5.50 -8.59 -14.78
C PRO A 190 6.77 -8.44 -13.93
N LYS A 191 7.02 -7.28 -13.32
CA LYS A 191 8.20 -7.09 -12.45
C LYS A 191 8.06 -7.87 -11.15
N THR A 192 6.85 -7.96 -10.62
CA THR A 192 6.54 -8.76 -9.42
C THR A 192 6.74 -10.24 -9.70
N CYS A 193 6.18 -10.75 -10.79
CA CYS A 193 6.39 -12.12 -11.26
C CYS A 193 7.89 -12.44 -11.47
N PHE A 194 8.64 -11.53 -12.08
CA PHE A 194 10.08 -11.67 -12.23
C PHE A 194 10.81 -11.73 -10.87
N ALA A 195 10.45 -10.85 -9.92
CA ALA A 195 11.02 -10.84 -8.57
C ALA A 195 10.73 -12.15 -7.81
N LEU A 196 9.52 -12.69 -7.94
CA LEU A 196 9.16 -13.99 -7.35
C LEU A 196 10.03 -15.12 -7.93
N ILE A 197 10.14 -15.24 -9.25
CA ILE A 197 11.00 -16.27 -9.89
C ILE A 197 12.46 -16.11 -9.45
N LYS A 198 12.97 -14.88 -9.38
CA LYS A 198 14.32 -14.58 -8.92
C LYS A 198 14.53 -15.02 -7.46
N SER A 199 13.53 -14.77 -6.61
CA SER A 199 13.58 -15.11 -5.18
C SER A 199 13.74 -16.61 -4.90
N ILE A 200 13.35 -17.50 -5.83
CA ILE A 200 13.60 -18.96 -5.70
C ILE A 200 15.08 -19.24 -5.47
N SER A 201 15.98 -18.47 -6.07
CA SER A 201 17.43 -18.67 -5.95
C SER A 201 18.11 -17.71 -4.97
N GLU A 202 17.46 -16.60 -4.63
CA GLU A 202 18.07 -15.52 -3.82
C GLU A 202 17.55 -15.43 -2.40
N ASN A 203 16.36 -15.98 -2.12
CA ASN A 203 15.82 -15.98 -0.76
C ASN A 203 16.78 -16.71 0.19
N PRO A 204 17.10 -16.16 1.37
CA PRO A 204 18.02 -16.80 2.32
C PRO A 204 17.62 -18.22 2.75
N ASP A 205 16.34 -18.54 2.75
CA ASP A 205 15.85 -19.89 3.05
C ASP A 205 15.99 -20.88 1.89
N SER A 206 16.29 -20.38 0.69
CA SER A 206 16.49 -21.22 -0.49
C SER A 206 17.70 -22.13 -0.31
N PRO A 207 17.54 -23.45 -0.54
CA PRO A 207 18.67 -24.37 -0.61
C PRO A 207 19.72 -24.00 -1.67
N ILE A 208 19.32 -23.27 -2.72
CA ILE A 208 20.23 -22.75 -3.75
C ILE A 208 21.13 -21.66 -3.17
N ALA A 209 20.55 -20.69 -2.45
CA ALA A 209 21.31 -19.57 -1.89
C ALA A 209 22.31 -20.02 -0.82
N GLY A 210 21.88 -20.94 0.06
CA GLY A 210 22.70 -21.44 1.17
C GLY A 210 23.52 -22.70 0.87
N ASN A 211 23.49 -23.22 -0.37
CA ASN A 211 24.06 -24.52 -0.74
C ASN A 211 23.68 -25.64 0.25
N SER A 212 22.39 -25.75 0.57
CA SER A 212 21.89 -26.58 1.69
C SER A 212 20.97 -27.73 1.27
N PHE A 213 21.05 -28.19 0.01
CA PHE A 213 20.29 -29.33 -0.51
C PHE A 213 20.56 -30.66 0.23
N PHE A 214 21.67 -30.77 0.97
CA PHE A 214 21.93 -31.91 1.85
C PHE A 214 20.89 -32.04 2.98
N LEU A 215 20.21 -30.95 3.36
CA LEU A 215 19.08 -30.95 4.28
C LEU A 215 17.77 -31.26 3.53
N LYS A 216 17.62 -32.52 3.09
CA LYS A 216 16.51 -32.94 2.20
C LYS A 216 15.11 -32.54 2.70
N ALA A 217 14.85 -32.61 4.01
CA ALA A 217 13.57 -32.19 4.58
C ALA A 217 13.31 -30.68 4.42
N LYS A 218 14.30 -29.83 4.71
CA LYS A 218 14.19 -28.36 4.51
C LYS A 218 14.05 -28.02 3.03
N ALA A 219 14.82 -28.69 2.17
CA ALA A 219 14.75 -28.47 0.73
C ALA A 219 13.40 -28.88 0.13
N LYS A 220 12.82 -30.00 0.58
CA LYS A 220 11.48 -30.42 0.18
C LYS A 220 10.41 -29.45 0.69
N TYR A 221 10.52 -28.99 1.93
CA TYR A 221 9.60 -27.99 2.49
C TYR A 221 9.60 -26.69 1.68
N PHE A 222 10.78 -26.15 1.36
CA PHE A 222 10.90 -24.94 0.52
C PHE A 222 10.32 -25.18 -0.89
N TYR A 223 10.56 -26.34 -1.47
CA TYR A 223 9.98 -26.68 -2.77
C TYR A 223 8.44 -26.65 -2.72
N ASP A 224 7.84 -27.34 -1.75
CA ASP A 224 6.38 -27.49 -1.65
C ASP A 224 5.67 -26.18 -1.31
N ASN A 225 6.23 -25.41 -0.38
CA ASN A 225 5.55 -24.23 0.20
C ASN A 225 5.98 -22.90 -0.42
N TYR A 226 7.03 -22.89 -1.26
CA TYR A 226 7.53 -21.66 -1.86
C TYR A 226 7.67 -21.78 -3.38
N VAL A 227 8.42 -22.77 -3.87
CA VAL A 227 8.66 -22.92 -5.32
C VAL A 227 7.36 -23.23 -6.07
N LEU A 228 6.57 -24.20 -5.59
CA LEU A 228 5.29 -24.54 -6.22
C LEU A 228 4.28 -23.40 -6.12
N VAL A 229 4.23 -22.69 -4.99
CA VAL A 229 3.35 -21.54 -4.78
C VAL A 229 3.64 -20.45 -5.80
N ILE A 230 4.92 -20.11 -6.02
CA ILE A 230 5.31 -19.17 -7.08
C ILE A 230 4.82 -19.65 -8.45
N GLY A 231 4.93 -20.95 -8.75
CA GLY A 231 4.39 -21.52 -9.99
C GLY A 231 2.93 -21.19 -10.21
N THR A 232 2.09 -21.36 -9.17
CA THR A 232 0.65 -21.09 -9.27
C THR A 232 0.32 -19.61 -9.52
N ILE A 233 1.16 -18.69 -9.05
CA ILE A 233 1.02 -17.24 -9.30
C ILE A 233 1.42 -16.93 -10.76
N ILE A 234 2.52 -17.51 -11.26
CA ILE A 234 2.96 -17.29 -12.64
C ILE A 234 1.95 -17.87 -13.65
N GLU A 235 1.33 -19.00 -13.34
CA GLU A 235 0.30 -19.63 -14.17
C GLU A 235 -0.97 -18.80 -14.28
N SER A 236 -1.37 -18.09 -13.20
CA SER A 236 -2.55 -17.21 -13.20
C SER A 236 -2.32 -15.91 -13.95
N MET A 237 -1.08 -15.60 -14.32
CA MET A 237 -0.77 -14.35 -15.00
C MET A 237 -1.60 -14.18 -16.27
N LYS A 238 -2.17 -12.99 -16.46
CA LYS A 238 -2.91 -12.64 -17.68
C LYS A 238 -2.07 -12.91 -18.93
N ASP A 239 -2.72 -13.35 -20.00
CA ASP A 239 -2.06 -13.52 -21.29
C ASP A 239 -1.54 -12.16 -21.81
N ASN A 240 -0.21 -12.03 -21.81
CA ASN A 240 0.52 -10.87 -22.33
C ASN A 240 1.86 -11.35 -22.92
N GLU A 241 2.65 -10.43 -23.45
CA GLU A 241 3.94 -10.73 -24.08
C GLU A 241 4.97 -11.39 -23.13
N PHE A 242 4.77 -11.29 -21.81
CA PHE A 242 5.70 -11.81 -20.81
C PHE A 242 5.34 -13.20 -20.29
N LYS A 243 4.08 -13.63 -20.36
CA LYS A 243 3.60 -14.86 -19.70
C LYS A 243 4.41 -16.09 -20.08
N GLN A 244 4.56 -16.36 -21.38
CA GLN A 244 5.30 -17.52 -21.87
C GLN A 244 6.78 -17.48 -21.45
N LYS A 245 7.38 -16.28 -21.44
CA LYS A 245 8.77 -16.09 -20.98
C LYS A 245 8.92 -16.41 -19.50
N PHE A 246 7.98 -15.97 -18.66
CA PHE A 246 8.02 -16.25 -17.22
C PHE A 246 7.69 -17.69 -16.90
N MET A 247 6.72 -18.31 -17.58
CA MET A 247 6.47 -19.75 -17.47
C MET A 247 7.72 -20.57 -17.83
N GLY A 248 8.40 -20.22 -18.92
CA GLY A 248 9.66 -20.87 -19.31
C GLY A 248 10.77 -20.68 -18.27
N ALA A 249 10.95 -19.46 -17.77
CA ALA A 249 11.95 -19.16 -16.73
C ALA A 249 11.66 -19.89 -15.41
N TYR A 250 10.39 -19.95 -15.00
CA TYR A 250 9.95 -20.72 -13.84
C TYR A 250 10.21 -22.22 -14.03
N ALA A 251 9.79 -22.81 -15.15
CA ALA A 251 9.99 -24.23 -15.44
C ALA A 251 11.48 -24.61 -15.43
N GLN A 252 12.34 -23.74 -15.97
CA GLN A 252 13.79 -23.93 -15.90
C GLN A 252 14.30 -23.91 -14.46
N LYS A 253 13.87 -22.94 -13.63
CA LYS A 253 14.25 -22.86 -12.22
C LYS A 253 13.75 -24.06 -11.41
N GLN A 254 12.51 -24.48 -11.64
CA GLN A 254 11.91 -25.64 -11.00
C GLN A 254 12.68 -26.92 -11.35
N LYS A 255 13.03 -27.11 -12.63
CA LYS A 255 13.83 -28.26 -13.09
C LYS A 255 15.20 -28.29 -12.42
N GLN A 256 15.92 -27.17 -12.43
CA GLN A 256 17.23 -27.05 -11.77
C GLN A 256 17.16 -27.35 -10.26
N PHE A 257 16.07 -26.93 -9.61
CA PHE A 257 15.84 -27.23 -8.20
C PHE A 257 15.62 -28.74 -7.97
N LEU A 258 14.78 -29.38 -8.78
CA LEU A 258 14.50 -30.81 -8.70
C LEU A 258 15.73 -31.69 -8.99
N GLU A 259 16.59 -31.28 -9.92
CA GLU A 259 17.85 -31.97 -10.22
C GLU A 259 18.80 -32.01 -9.02
N GLN A 260 18.78 -31.01 -8.15
CA GLN A 260 19.60 -30.97 -6.92
C GLN A 260 18.88 -31.59 -5.71
N LEU A 261 17.55 -31.59 -5.72
CA LEU A 261 16.74 -32.17 -4.65
C LEU A 261 16.81 -33.70 -4.65
N ASN A 262 16.95 -34.33 -5.81
CA ASN A 262 17.15 -35.78 -5.97
C ASN A 262 18.61 -36.13 -5.66
#